data_AF-A0A7X4ESD3-F1
#
_entry.id   AF-A0A7X4ESD3-F1
#
_cell.length_a   1.000
_cell.length_b   1.000
_cell.length_c   1.000
_cell.angle_alpha   90.00
_cell.angle_beta   90.00
_cell.angle_gamma   90.00
#
_symmetry.space_group_name_H-M   'P 1'
#
loop_
_entity.id
_entity.type
_entity.pdbx_description
1 polymer ?
#
loop_
_entity_poly.entity_id
_entity_poly.type
_entity_poly.pdbx_seq_one_letter_code
_entity_poly.pdbx_strand_id
1 'polypeptide(L)' 'MTRSALLFLASLACCSAWAHHSATGVFDTGRTIEVSGTVESFSWRNPHGLIVLAGDDGREWH' A
#
# COMPACT_ATOMS: atom_id res chain seq x y z
N MET A 1 -32.10 28.32 7.45
CA MET A 1 -30.96 28.17 6.52
C MET A 1 -31.50 27.60 5.21
N THR A 2 -31.30 28.26 4.07
CA THR A 2 -31.85 27.81 2.78
C THR A 2 -31.20 26.49 2.37
N ARG A 3 -31.96 25.58 1.72
CA ARG A 3 -31.47 24.25 1.30
C ARG A 3 -30.17 24.34 0.49
N SER A 4 -30.00 25.42 -0.28
CA SER A 4 -28.80 25.70 -1.06
C SER A 4 -27.54 25.91 -0.21
N ALA A 5 -27.65 26.56 0.96
CA ALA A 5 -26.51 26.77 1.85
C ALA A 5 -26.05 25.46 2.51
N LEU A 6 -26.99 24.56 2.81
CA LEU A 6 -26.70 23.23 3.35
C LEU A 6 -26.02 22.33 2.31
N LEU A 7 -26.47 22.36 1.05
CA LEU A 7 -25.85 21.60 -0.04
C LEU A 7 -24.42 22.07 -0.35
N PHE A 8 -24.18 23.38 -0.30
CA PHE A 8 -22.85 23.94 -0.49
C PHE A 8 -21.88 23.58 0.64
N LEU A 9 -22.35 23.55 1.89
CA LEU A 9 -21.51 23.14 3.02
C LEU A 9 -21.18 21.64 3.00
N ALA A 10 -22.13 20.81 2.53
CA ALA A 10 -21.93 19.38 2.40
C ALA A 10 -20.90 19.01 1.31
N SER A 11 -20.82 19.77 0.21
CA SER A 11 -19.84 19.49 -0.86
C SER A 11 -18.40 19.81 -0.44
N LEU A 12 -18.20 20.78 0.46
CA LEU A 12 -16.88 21.12 1.02
C LEU A 12 -16.32 20.01 1.95
N ALA A 13 -17.18 19.15 2.48
CA ALA A 13 -16.76 18.01 3.32
C ALA A 13 -16.26 16.79 2.49
N CYS A 14 -16.33 16.86 1.16
CA CYS A 14 -15.82 15.82 0.27
C CYS A 14 -14.30 15.99 0.09
N CYS A 15 -13.54 15.82 1.17
CA CYS A 15 -12.08 15.73 1.06
C CYS A 15 -11.71 14.40 0.39
N SER A 16 -10.68 14.42 -0.47
CA SER A 16 -10.13 13.19 -1.05
C SER A 16 -9.62 12.29 0.08
N ALA A 17 -10.25 11.14 0.28
CA ALA A 17 -9.67 10.09 1.09
C ALA A 17 -8.44 9.57 0.34
N TRP A 18 -7.25 9.91 0.82
CA TRP A 18 -6.02 9.31 0.30
C TRP A 18 -6.07 7.83 0.65
N ALA A 19 -6.15 6.97 -0.38
CA ALA A 19 -6.07 5.54 -0.15
C ALA A 19 -4.66 5.23 0.38
N HIS A 20 -4.56 4.88 1.66
CA HIS A 20 -3.31 4.39 2.24
C HIS A 20 -3.05 2.97 1.72
N HIS A 21 -2.42 2.86 0.56
CA HIS A 21 -1.88 1.58 0.12
C HIS A 21 -0.80 1.12 1.11
N SER A 22 -0.71 -0.20 1.35
CA SER A 22 0.19 -0.82 2.33
C SER A 22 1.68 -0.50 2.15
N ALA A 23 2.06 0.10 1.01
CA ALA A 23 3.42 0.54 0.73
C ALA A 23 3.91 1.62 1.71
N THR A 24 3.02 2.52 2.15
CA THR A 24 3.43 3.71 2.91
C THR A 24 3.79 3.34 4.36
N GLY A 25 5.09 3.41 4.69
CA GLY A 25 5.62 3.19 6.05
C GLY A 25 6.20 1.79 6.31
N VAL A 26 5.95 0.83 5.42
CA VAL A 26 6.52 -0.53 5.48
C VAL A 26 7.65 -0.69 4.47
N PHE A 27 7.51 -0.10 3.29
CA PHE A 27 8.48 -0.18 2.22
C PHE A 27 9.07 1.20 1.92
N ASP A 28 10.39 1.25 1.67
CA ASP A 28 11.04 2.42 1.09
C ASP A 28 10.75 2.46 -0.42
N THR A 29 9.75 3.25 -0.82
CA THR A 29 9.34 3.38 -2.22
C THR A 29 10.29 4.23 -3.05
N GLY A 30 11.28 4.89 -2.44
CA GLY A 30 12.31 5.68 -3.13
C GLY A 30 13.50 4.86 -3.59
N ARG A 31 13.55 3.57 -3.24
CA ARG A 31 14.69 2.69 -3.50
C ARG A 31 14.25 1.40 -4.16
N THR A 32 14.95 1.03 -5.24
CA THR A 32 14.87 -0.29 -5.86
C THR A 32 16.11 -1.09 -5.51
N ILE A 33 15.93 -2.37 -5.20
CA ILE A 33 17.00 -3.34 -4.96
C ILE A 33 16.76 -4.57 -5.82
N GLU A 34 17.84 -5.30 -6.11
CA GLU A 34 17.78 -6.62 -6.73
C GLU A 34 18.05 -7.68 -5.65
N VAL A 35 17.23 -8.72 -5.62
CA VAL A 35 17.34 -9.84 -4.69
C VAL A 35 17.30 -11.14 -5.49
N SER A 36 18.32 -11.96 -5.33
CA SER A 36 18.38 -13.33 -5.85
C SER A 36 18.22 -14.32 -4.71
N GLY A 37 17.46 -15.38 -4.95
CA GLY A 37 17.18 -16.38 -3.93
C GLY A 37 16.11 -17.38 -4.36
N THR A 38 15.72 -18.24 -3.41
CA THR A 38 14.65 -19.24 -3.59
C THR A 38 13.35 -18.72 -2.98
N VAL A 39 12.24 -18.85 -3.71
CA VAL A 39 10.91 -18.53 -3.18
C VAL A 39 10.48 -19.60 -2.17
N GLU A 40 10.26 -19.19 -0.92
CA GLU A 40 9.80 -20.09 0.14
C GLU A 40 8.28 -20.15 0.23
N SER A 41 7.61 -19.01 0.06
CA SER A 41 6.15 -18.96 0.06
C SER A 41 5.60 -17.81 -0.78
N PHE A 42 4.37 -18.00 -1.24
CA PHE A 42 3.58 -16.99 -1.96
C PHE A 42 2.17 -16.99 -1.40
N SER A 43 1.65 -15.80 -1.09
CA SER A 43 0.27 -15.62 -0.69
C SER A 43 -0.35 -14.44 -1.43
N TRP A 44 -1.65 -14.57 -1.73
CA TRP A 44 -2.42 -13.52 -2.38
C TRP A 44 -3.78 -13.35 -1.72
N ARG A 45 -4.08 -12.14 -1.29
CA ARG A 45 -5.40 -11.72 -0.82
C ARG A 45 -5.73 -10.39 -1.47
N ASN A 46 -6.67 -10.41 -2.42
CA ASN A 46 -7.08 -9.22 -3.17
C ASN A 46 -7.26 -7.99 -2.25
N PRO A 47 -6.53 -6.86 -2.48
CA PRO A 47 -5.71 -6.54 -3.66
C PRO A 47 -4.19 -6.75 -3.52
N HIS A 48 -3.71 -7.43 -2.48
CA HIS A 48 -2.29 -7.51 -2.13
C HIS A 48 -1.71 -8.93 -2.21
N GLY A 49 -0.48 -9.03 -2.68
CA GLY A 49 0.34 -10.25 -2.64
C GLY A 49 1.55 -10.09 -1.74
N LEU A 50 2.09 -11.21 -1.27
CA LEU A 50 3.33 -11.31 -0.51
C LEU A 50 4.14 -12.50 -1.01
N ILE A 51 5.45 -12.29 -1.22
CA ILE A 51 6.43 -13.34 -1.55
C ILE A 51 7.45 -13.34 -0.42
N VAL A 52 7.76 -14.52 0.12
CA VAL A 52 8.90 -14.71 1.04
C VAL A 52 10.03 -15.38 0.28
N LEU A 53 11.23 -14.80 0.31
CA LEU A 53 12.43 -15.31 -0.36
C LEU A 53 13.52 -15.63 0.66
N ALA A 54 14.10 -16.83 0.53
CA ALA A 54 15.41 -17.13 1.09
C ALA A 54 16.47 -16.58 0.13
N GLY A 55 17.07 -15.44 0.48
CA GLY A 55 18.09 -14.75 -0.30
C GLY A 55 19.42 -15.50 -0.30
N ASP A 56 20.14 -15.42 -1.43
CA ASP A 56 21.48 -16.00 -1.58
C ASP A 56 22.51 -15.33 -0.64
N ASP A 57 22.17 -14.15 -0.10
CA ASP A 57 22.92 -13.44 0.93
C ASP A 57 22.71 -14.02 2.35
N GLY A 58 21.93 -15.09 2.47
CA GLY A 58 21.58 -15.75 3.73
C GLY A 58 20.52 -15.03 4.54
N ARG A 59 19.82 -14.03 3.96
CA ARG A 59 18.71 -13.32 4.61
C ARG A 59 17.36 -13.81 4.10
N GLU A 60 16.35 -13.67 4.93
CA GLU A 60 14.95 -13.83 4.52
C GLU A 60 14.37 -12.46 4.13
N TRP A 61 13.62 -12.40 3.03
CA TRP A 61 12.98 -11.20 2.51
C TRP A 61 11.45 -11.37 2.47
N HIS A 62 10.72 -10.37 2.95
CA HIS A 62 9.25 -10.29 2.96
C HIS A 62 8.75 -8.87 2.67
#